data_AF-A0A4V1S6V9-F1
#
_entry.id   AF-A0A4V1S6V9-F1
#
_cell.length_a   1.000
_cell.length_b   1.000
_cell.length_c   1.000
_cell.angle_alpha   90.00
_cell.angle_beta   90.00
_cell.angle_gamma   90.00
#
_symmetry.space_group_name_H-M   'P 1'
#
loop_
_entity.id
_entity.type
_entity.pdbx_description
1 polymer ?
#
loop_
_entity_poly.entity_id
_entity_poly.type
_entity_poly.pdbx_seq_one_letter_code
_entity_poly.pdbx_strand_id
1 'polypeptide(L)'
;MHHTELRVAAGSGTTVPAPRTTQEMSLRTVFPRLSHTALMAVGMILSGGSAMAGSYSNYNATTGVDGGILVNSITKWATTVSNYSPAPGLGPNFRNSAATSGVFSLGDLYSTTTPPTVGSEPSAFHAGSGTANFQPYGGNVNDTTDTYGFIGIDAPGSVTFYYETGIFNGAGADLAVRENGFATGPAPGFFAELAFVEVSSNGTDFARFPSISLNTTTVSVSGTFQAYDMTNVYNLAGKHASNLATPFDLQDLTSHELVLGGTVNLANIKYVRLVDVVGNPASSGTAGAVDSLGNRILDNWTTYDSGGFDISIVGGLPQAVGVLNAIPEPAITALGFASVLPLLRRRRKN
;
A
#
# COMPACT_ATOMS: atom_id res chain seq x y z
N MET A 1 66.86 7.09 13.16
CA MET A 1 67.64 7.56 14.32
C MET A 1 66.94 8.78 14.91
N HIS A 2 66.14 8.59 15.97
CA HIS A 2 66.21 9.37 17.21
C HIS A 2 65.06 8.90 18.10
N HIS A 3 65.44 8.38 19.27
CA HIS A 3 64.58 7.97 20.36
C HIS A 3 63.98 9.21 21.04
N THR A 4 62.72 9.11 21.45
CA THR A 4 62.12 10.00 22.46
C THR A 4 61.83 9.16 23.70
N GLU A 5 62.31 9.66 24.84
CA GLU A 5 62.46 8.95 26.10
C GLU A 5 61.18 8.70 26.88
N LEU A 6 61.24 7.57 27.59
CA LEU A 6 60.41 7.12 28.70
C LEU A 6 60.58 8.05 29.93
N ARG A 7 59.48 8.38 30.62
CA ARG A 7 59.53 8.64 32.06
C ARG A 7 58.38 7.95 32.78
N VAL A 8 58.76 6.97 33.61
CA VAL A 8 57.97 6.33 34.65
C VAL A 8 58.17 7.13 35.95
N ALA A 9 57.09 7.32 36.71
CA ALA A 9 57.16 7.51 38.16
C ALA A 9 55.91 6.90 38.81
N ALA A 10 56.17 6.07 39.81
CA ALA A 10 55.24 5.22 40.54
C ALA A 10 54.68 5.92 41.79
N GLY A 11 53.58 5.39 42.34
CA GLY A 11 53.10 5.77 43.67
C GLY A 11 51.83 5.04 44.11
N SER A 12 52.02 3.94 44.85
CA SER A 12 51.17 3.35 45.93
C SER A 12 49.66 3.64 45.91
N GLY A 13 48.73 2.67 45.84
CA GLY A 13 48.66 1.41 46.59
C GLY A 13 47.94 1.63 47.93
N THR A 14 46.70 1.15 48.06
CA THR A 14 46.07 0.52 49.27
C THR A 14 44.57 0.28 49.02
N THR A 15 44.17 -0.98 48.77
CA THR A 15 43.39 -1.89 49.66
C THR A 15 41.87 -1.73 49.62
N VAL A 16 41.24 -2.73 48.98
CA VAL A 16 39.85 -3.15 49.13
C VAL A 16 39.61 -3.66 50.57
N PRO A 17 38.39 -3.46 51.11
CA PRO A 17 37.69 -4.60 51.68
C PRO A 17 36.20 -4.64 51.27
N ALA A 18 35.69 -5.85 51.12
CA ALA A 18 34.26 -6.21 51.15
C ALA A 18 34.04 -7.22 52.29
N PRO A 19 32.82 -7.67 52.60
CA PRO A 19 31.51 -7.01 52.69
C PRO A 19 30.84 -7.26 54.07
N ARG A 20 29.70 -6.62 54.41
CA ARG A 20 28.65 -7.25 55.26
C ARG A 20 27.36 -6.41 55.45
N THR A 21 26.24 -7.14 55.33
CA THR A 21 24.95 -7.09 56.06
C THR A 21 23.99 -5.90 55.94
N THR A 22 22.88 -6.19 55.27
CA THR A 22 21.47 -6.13 55.73
C THR A 22 21.10 -5.05 56.76
N GLN A 23 20.23 -4.12 56.35
CA GLN A 23 19.21 -3.58 57.23
C GLN A 23 17.94 -3.26 56.45
N GLU A 24 16.84 -3.87 56.90
CA GLU A 24 15.48 -3.49 56.56
C GLU A 24 15.19 -2.06 57.05
N MET A 25 14.44 -1.29 56.27
CA MET A 25 13.64 -0.19 56.81
C MET A 25 12.32 -0.10 56.07
N SER A 26 11.28 -0.58 56.76
CA SER A 26 9.86 -0.31 56.55
C SER A 26 9.58 1.19 56.59
N LEU A 27 8.63 1.68 55.77
CA LEU A 27 7.47 2.45 56.23
C LEU A 27 6.55 2.94 55.08
N ARG A 28 5.25 2.64 55.27
CA ARG A 28 4.07 3.48 54.98
C ARG A 28 3.53 3.61 53.56
N THR A 29 2.52 2.77 53.35
CA THR A 29 1.19 3.05 52.78
C THR A 29 0.81 4.54 52.65
N VAL A 30 0.52 4.96 51.42
CA VAL A 30 -0.37 6.08 51.09
C VAL A 30 -1.27 5.63 49.93
N PHE A 31 -2.58 5.55 50.17
CA PHE A 31 -3.60 5.39 49.13
C PHE A 31 -3.88 6.76 48.49
N PRO A 32 -4.21 6.78 47.20
CA PRO A 32 -5.36 7.54 46.75
C PRO A 32 -6.43 6.66 46.09
N ARG A 33 -7.68 7.05 46.35
CA ARG A 33 -8.91 6.47 45.85
C ARG A 33 -9.17 6.85 44.38
N LEU A 34 -9.61 5.85 43.61
CA LEU A 34 -10.66 5.85 42.57
C LEU A 34 -10.62 6.89 41.44
N SER A 35 -10.44 6.39 40.22
CA SER A 35 -11.36 6.68 39.12
C SER A 35 -11.59 5.40 38.31
N HIS A 36 -12.86 5.03 38.14
CA HIS A 36 -13.29 3.86 37.38
C HIS A 36 -12.93 4.02 35.90
N THR A 37 -11.92 3.31 35.42
CA THR A 37 -11.80 2.97 34.01
C THR A 37 -12.24 1.52 33.86
N ALA A 38 -13.43 1.35 33.28
CA ALA A 38 -13.90 0.07 32.82
C ALA A 38 -12.89 -0.46 31.81
N LEU A 39 -12.14 -1.48 32.23
CA LEU A 39 -11.26 -2.26 31.39
C LEU A 39 -12.16 -3.04 30.43
N MET A 40 -12.53 -2.43 29.29
CA MET A 40 -13.04 -3.18 28.16
C MET A 40 -11.88 -4.04 27.67
N ALA A 41 -11.86 -5.28 28.14
CA ALA A 41 -11.12 -6.37 27.52
C ALA A 41 -11.73 -6.58 26.12
N VAL A 42 -11.31 -5.75 25.17
CA VAL A 42 -11.38 -6.11 23.76
C VAL A 42 -10.44 -7.30 23.63
N GLY A 43 -11.03 -8.47 23.40
CA GLY A 43 -10.27 -9.67 23.08
C GLY A 43 -9.50 -9.43 21.80
N MET A 44 -8.28 -8.90 21.93
CA MET A 44 -7.22 -9.20 20.98
C MET A 44 -7.09 -10.71 21.00
N ILE A 45 -7.59 -11.36 19.95
CA ILE A 45 -6.97 -12.59 19.50
C ILE A 45 -5.59 -12.16 18.99
N LEU A 46 -4.66 -11.96 19.93
CA LEU A 46 -3.28 -12.34 19.71
C LEU A 46 -3.33 -13.85 19.57
N SER A 47 -3.55 -14.32 18.34
CA SER A 47 -3.05 -15.63 17.96
C SER A 47 -1.55 -15.54 18.13
N GLY A 48 -1.07 -15.94 19.31
CA GLY A 48 0.30 -16.36 19.53
C GLY A 48 0.54 -17.60 18.67
N GLY A 49 0.71 -17.36 17.37
CA GLY A 49 1.35 -18.27 16.45
C GLY A 49 2.82 -17.90 16.44
N SER A 50 3.66 -18.90 16.68
CA SER A 50 5.06 -18.88 16.26
C SER A 50 5.16 -18.21 14.88
N ALA A 51 6.03 -17.23 14.71
CA ALA A 51 6.21 -16.53 13.44
C ALA A 51 6.43 -17.55 12.31
N MET A 52 5.41 -17.71 11.47
CA MET A 52 5.54 -18.41 10.20
C MET A 52 5.98 -17.36 9.18
N ALA A 53 7.14 -17.54 8.57
CA ALA A 53 7.30 -17.06 7.21
C ALA A 53 6.16 -17.69 6.36
N GLY A 54 5.54 -16.93 5.45
CA GLY A 54 4.62 -17.50 4.45
C GLY A 54 3.29 -18.07 4.97
N SER A 55 2.36 -17.22 5.44
CA SER A 55 0.99 -17.63 5.80
C SER A 55 -0.10 -17.15 4.85
N TYR A 56 0.25 -16.31 3.87
CA TYR A 56 -0.70 -15.75 2.90
C TYR A 56 -0.71 -16.55 1.60
N SER A 57 -1.73 -16.29 0.78
CA SER A 57 -1.83 -16.89 -0.55
C SER A 57 -0.64 -16.47 -1.41
N ASN A 58 -0.13 -17.40 -2.23
CA ASN A 58 0.92 -17.08 -3.20
C ASN A 58 0.34 -16.32 -4.41
N TYR A 59 1.22 -15.81 -5.27
CA TYR A 59 0.87 -14.98 -6.43
C TYR A 59 -0.08 -15.63 -7.45
N ASN A 60 -0.23 -16.96 -7.45
CA ASN A 60 -1.11 -17.73 -8.35
C ASN A 60 -2.30 -18.38 -7.63
N ALA A 61 -2.38 -18.27 -6.31
CA ALA A 61 -3.41 -18.95 -5.54
C ALA A 61 -4.72 -18.18 -5.57
N THR A 62 -5.83 -18.88 -5.85
CA THR A 62 -7.20 -18.34 -5.79
C THR A 62 -7.92 -18.69 -4.50
N THR A 63 -7.22 -19.33 -3.56
CA THR A 63 -7.72 -19.75 -2.24
C THR A 63 -6.65 -19.48 -1.21
N GLY A 64 -7.04 -19.39 0.07
CA GLY A 64 -6.17 -19.00 1.18
C GLY A 64 -6.66 -17.70 1.82
N VAL A 65 -5.83 -17.11 2.67
CA VAL A 65 -6.17 -15.90 3.45
C VAL A 65 -6.56 -14.73 2.54
N ASP A 66 -5.85 -14.57 1.43
CA ASP A 66 -6.04 -13.47 0.47
C ASP A 66 -5.90 -13.97 -0.97
N GLY A 67 -6.52 -15.12 -1.27
CA GLY A 67 -6.48 -15.72 -2.61
C GLY A 67 -6.93 -14.75 -3.70
N GLY A 68 -6.16 -14.66 -4.77
CA GLY A 68 -6.41 -13.74 -5.89
C GLY A 68 -7.76 -13.98 -6.58
N ILE A 69 -8.37 -12.90 -7.04
CA ILE A 69 -9.64 -12.91 -7.77
C ILE A 69 -9.37 -12.87 -9.27
N LEU A 70 -9.97 -13.78 -10.03
CA LEU A 70 -9.81 -13.78 -11.49
C LEU A 70 -10.30 -12.46 -12.09
N VAL A 71 -9.44 -11.78 -12.84
CA VAL A 71 -9.75 -10.48 -13.46
C VAL A 71 -11.00 -10.57 -14.35
N ASN A 72 -11.20 -11.70 -15.04
CA ASN A 72 -12.36 -11.92 -15.90
C ASN A 72 -13.68 -12.14 -15.14
N SER A 73 -13.64 -12.35 -13.81
CA SER A 73 -14.82 -12.46 -12.96
C SER A 73 -15.30 -11.09 -12.44
N ILE A 74 -14.45 -10.06 -12.54
CA ILE A 74 -14.78 -8.69 -12.13
C ILE A 74 -15.58 -8.02 -13.24
N THR A 75 -16.84 -7.70 -12.93
CA THR A 75 -17.79 -7.11 -13.89
C THR A 75 -17.95 -5.60 -13.76
N LYS A 76 -17.47 -5.02 -12.64
CA LYS A 76 -17.53 -3.58 -12.36
C LYS A 76 -16.13 -3.06 -12.10
N TRP A 77 -15.60 -2.27 -13.03
CA TRP A 77 -14.32 -1.58 -12.89
C TRP A 77 -14.53 -0.10 -12.59
N ALA A 78 -13.56 0.50 -11.90
CA ALA A 78 -13.46 1.96 -11.85
C ALA A 78 -13.47 2.53 -13.27
N THR A 79 -14.24 3.59 -13.50
CA THR A 79 -14.27 4.26 -14.81
C THR A 79 -13.82 5.71 -14.73
N THR A 80 -13.73 6.27 -13.52
CA THR A 80 -13.44 7.67 -13.28
C THR A 80 -12.21 7.82 -12.40
N VAL A 81 -11.17 8.47 -12.94
CA VAL A 81 -10.04 8.99 -12.16
C VAL A 81 -10.42 10.38 -11.67
N SER A 82 -10.53 10.55 -10.35
CA SER A 82 -10.85 11.86 -9.75
C SER A 82 -9.59 12.69 -9.48
N ASN A 83 -8.47 12.03 -9.21
CA ASN A 83 -7.17 12.67 -9.04
C ASN A 83 -6.05 11.74 -9.49
N TYR A 84 -5.04 12.28 -10.13
CA TYR A 84 -3.83 11.55 -10.50
C TYR A 84 -2.62 12.44 -10.25
N SER A 85 -1.71 11.97 -9.40
CA SER A 85 -0.51 12.66 -8.97
C SER A 85 0.64 11.67 -9.03
N PRO A 86 1.21 11.40 -10.22
CA PRO A 86 2.36 10.50 -10.34
C PRO A 86 3.60 11.08 -9.70
N ALA A 87 4.58 10.21 -9.45
CA ALA A 87 5.86 10.64 -8.93
C ALA A 87 6.57 11.62 -9.90
N PRO A 88 7.35 12.59 -9.39
CA PRO A 88 7.94 13.65 -10.21
C PRO A 88 8.87 13.15 -11.33
N GLY A 89 9.51 12.00 -11.17
CA GLY A 89 10.43 11.39 -12.12
C GLY A 89 9.78 10.48 -13.17
N LEU A 90 8.44 10.34 -13.18
CA LEU A 90 7.76 9.49 -14.15
C LEU A 90 7.93 10.01 -15.59
N GLY A 91 8.21 9.11 -16.54
CA GLY A 91 8.38 9.44 -17.95
C GLY A 91 7.06 9.90 -18.63
N PRO A 92 7.11 10.77 -19.64
CA PRO A 92 5.90 11.36 -20.26
C PRO A 92 4.95 10.34 -20.88
N ASN A 93 5.46 9.19 -21.36
CA ASN A 93 4.64 8.12 -21.93
C ASN A 93 3.70 7.48 -20.91
N PHE A 94 4.03 7.56 -19.62
CA PHE A 94 3.32 6.91 -18.53
C PHE A 94 2.48 7.88 -17.70
N ARG A 95 2.43 9.16 -18.08
CA ARG A 95 1.66 10.21 -17.38
C ARG A 95 0.26 10.42 -17.93
N ASN A 96 -0.13 9.71 -18.99
CA ASN A 96 -1.43 9.92 -19.62
C ASN A 96 -2.48 8.93 -19.10
N SER A 97 -3.15 9.30 -18.00
CA SER A 97 -4.27 8.52 -17.45
C SER A 97 -5.53 8.53 -18.32
N ALA A 98 -5.56 9.31 -19.42
CA ALA A 98 -6.68 9.42 -20.35
C ALA A 98 -6.40 8.76 -21.72
N ALA A 99 -5.33 7.99 -21.85
CA ALA A 99 -5.02 7.26 -23.09
C ALA A 99 -6.14 6.26 -23.43
N THR A 100 -6.31 5.92 -24.71
CA THR A 100 -7.34 4.95 -25.15
C THR A 100 -6.94 3.50 -24.86
N SER A 101 -5.64 3.23 -24.73
CA SER A 101 -5.08 1.95 -24.30
C SER A 101 -3.66 2.15 -23.78
N GLY A 102 -3.16 1.18 -23.02
CA GLY A 102 -1.78 1.18 -22.53
C GLY A 102 -1.73 1.10 -21.01
N VAL A 103 -0.69 1.69 -20.43
CA VAL A 103 -0.53 1.82 -18.97
C VAL A 103 -0.17 3.26 -18.62
N PHE A 104 -0.61 3.70 -17.45
CA PHE A 104 0.00 4.84 -16.77
C PHE A 104 0.49 4.38 -15.41
N SER A 105 1.57 4.97 -14.93
CA SER A 105 2.25 4.48 -13.72
C SER A 105 2.17 5.49 -12.58
N LEU A 106 2.43 5.01 -11.36
CA LEU A 106 2.50 5.85 -10.17
C LEU A 106 3.95 6.19 -9.81
N GLY A 107 4.87 5.26 -9.94
CA GLY A 107 6.20 5.38 -9.36
C GLY A 107 7.22 6.14 -10.20
N ASP A 108 8.43 6.15 -9.69
CA ASP A 108 9.58 6.78 -10.33
C ASP A 108 10.39 5.77 -11.13
N LEU A 109 11.01 6.26 -12.21
CA LEU A 109 11.92 5.43 -13.00
C LEU A 109 13.28 5.18 -12.32
N TYR A 110 13.61 5.92 -11.25
CA TYR A 110 14.96 5.92 -10.67
C TYR A 110 14.94 6.00 -9.14
N SER A 111 15.96 5.42 -8.50
CA SER A 111 16.18 5.51 -7.06
C SER A 111 17.17 6.63 -6.74
N THR A 112 17.01 7.29 -5.59
CA THR A 112 17.94 8.30 -5.05
C THR A 112 19.34 7.75 -4.78
N THR A 113 19.46 6.43 -4.65
CA THR A 113 20.72 5.72 -4.41
C THR A 113 21.59 5.59 -5.65
N THR A 114 20.97 5.68 -6.84
CA THR A 114 21.64 5.56 -8.14
C THR A 114 21.00 6.56 -9.11
N PRO A 115 21.17 7.87 -8.87
CA PRO A 115 20.57 8.88 -9.72
C PRO A 115 21.20 8.84 -11.11
N PRO A 116 20.45 9.18 -12.17
CA PRO A 116 21.04 9.38 -13.48
C PRO A 116 22.03 10.54 -13.47
N THR A 117 22.96 10.55 -14.44
CA THR A 117 23.87 11.68 -14.58
C THR A 117 23.04 12.92 -14.94
N VAL A 118 23.31 14.06 -14.29
CA VAL A 118 22.61 15.33 -14.54
C VAL A 118 22.64 15.65 -16.04
N GLY A 119 21.47 15.93 -16.62
CA GLY A 119 21.31 16.24 -18.04
C GLY A 119 21.38 15.04 -19.00
N SER A 120 21.47 13.81 -18.48
CA SER A 120 21.40 12.58 -19.29
C SER A 120 20.02 11.93 -19.21
N GLU A 121 19.52 11.50 -20.37
CA GLU A 121 18.42 10.56 -20.45
C GLU A 121 18.93 9.17 -20.05
N PRO A 122 18.36 8.51 -19.03
CA PRO A 122 19.08 7.42 -18.35
C PRO A 122 19.06 6.09 -19.12
N SER A 123 18.18 5.93 -20.11
CA SER A 123 18.19 4.76 -21.00
C SER A 123 17.53 5.07 -22.35
N ALA A 124 18.10 4.53 -23.43
CA ALA A 124 17.58 4.63 -24.81
C ALA A 124 16.28 3.82 -25.03
N PHE A 125 15.86 3.01 -24.05
CA PHE A 125 14.61 2.26 -24.11
C PHE A 125 13.41 3.10 -23.63
N HIS A 126 13.64 4.20 -22.89
CA HIS A 126 12.61 5.19 -22.53
C HIS A 126 12.33 6.16 -23.70
N ALA A 127 12.02 5.65 -24.90
CA ALA A 127 11.77 6.47 -26.07
C ALA A 127 10.48 7.31 -25.89
N GLY A 128 10.64 8.60 -25.55
CA GLY A 128 9.53 9.52 -25.27
C GLY A 128 9.94 10.90 -24.72
N SER A 129 11.18 11.07 -24.24
CA SER A 129 11.74 12.38 -23.84
C SER A 129 12.17 13.26 -25.03
N GLY A 130 11.60 13.03 -26.22
CA GLY A 130 11.90 13.77 -27.45
C GLY A 130 11.56 15.27 -27.44
N THR A 131 11.15 15.83 -26.31
CA THR A 131 11.11 17.28 -26.13
C THR A 131 12.47 17.75 -25.65
N ALA A 132 13.25 18.34 -26.55
CA ALA A 132 14.54 18.99 -26.30
C ALA A 132 14.54 20.11 -25.21
N ASN A 133 13.43 20.34 -24.53
CA ASN A 133 13.23 21.34 -23.48
C ASN A 133 12.64 20.78 -22.17
N PHE A 134 12.48 19.46 -22.02
CA PHE A 134 12.11 18.88 -20.72
C PHE A 134 13.39 18.39 -20.04
N GLN A 135 13.94 19.23 -19.17
CA GLN A 135 15.00 18.87 -18.23
C GLN A 135 14.37 18.74 -16.84
N PRO A 136 13.68 17.62 -16.51
CA PRO A 136 13.14 17.45 -15.16
C PRO A 136 14.25 17.33 -14.10
N TYR A 137 15.50 17.19 -14.55
CA TYR A 137 16.70 16.92 -13.75
C TYR A 137 17.60 18.15 -13.51
N GLY A 138 17.04 19.37 -13.60
CA GLY A 138 17.75 20.60 -13.20
C GLY A 138 17.89 20.77 -11.68
N GLY A 139 17.30 19.84 -10.91
CA GLY A 139 17.35 19.81 -9.45
C GLY A 139 18.64 19.21 -8.90
N ASN A 140 19.11 19.75 -7.79
CA ASN A 140 20.25 19.18 -7.06
C ASN A 140 19.71 18.10 -6.11
N VAL A 141 20.02 16.84 -6.40
CA VAL A 141 19.59 15.68 -5.58
C VAL A 141 20.11 15.69 -4.14
N ASN A 142 21.00 16.63 -3.78
CA ASN A 142 21.48 16.84 -2.41
C ASN A 142 20.95 18.15 -1.78
N ASP A 143 20.07 18.88 -2.47
CA ASP A 143 19.46 20.12 -1.99
C ASP A 143 18.11 19.82 -1.35
N THR A 144 18.06 19.87 -0.02
CA THR A 144 16.85 19.64 0.78
C THR A 144 15.79 20.74 0.63
N THR A 145 16.05 21.78 -0.17
CA THR A 145 15.13 22.88 -0.45
C THR A 145 14.57 22.87 -1.88
N ASP A 146 14.89 21.83 -2.65
CA ASP A 146 14.41 21.67 -4.01
C ASP A 146 12.89 21.34 -4.07
N THR A 147 12.13 22.25 -4.66
CA THR A 147 10.67 22.12 -4.89
C THR A 147 10.29 21.08 -5.95
N TYR A 148 11.24 20.47 -6.69
CA TYR A 148 10.95 19.42 -7.66
C TYR A 148 10.70 18.04 -7.05
N GLY A 149 10.83 17.91 -5.72
CA GLY A 149 10.47 16.70 -4.97
C GLY A 149 11.53 15.62 -5.13
N PHE A 150 12.13 15.23 -4.01
CA PHE A 150 13.03 14.09 -3.94
C PHE A 150 12.21 12.84 -4.27
N ILE A 151 12.36 12.34 -5.51
CA ILE A 151 12.06 10.99 -6.02
C ILE A 151 11.22 10.17 -5.01
N GLY A 152 9.90 10.10 -5.20
CA GLY A 152 8.91 9.17 -4.60
C GLY A 152 8.82 9.06 -3.07
N ILE A 153 9.94 9.11 -2.36
CA ILE A 153 10.13 8.89 -0.93
C ILE A 153 9.36 9.92 -0.11
N ASP A 154 9.39 11.20 -0.53
CA ASP A 154 8.69 12.27 0.17
C ASP A 154 7.25 12.47 -0.32
N ALA A 155 6.95 12.02 -1.54
CA ALA A 155 5.65 12.15 -2.18
C ALA A 155 5.42 10.99 -3.17
N PRO A 156 5.04 9.80 -2.68
CA PRO A 156 4.81 8.65 -3.54
C PRO A 156 3.66 8.95 -4.51
N GLY A 157 3.80 8.48 -5.74
CA GLY A 157 2.76 8.68 -6.74
C GLY A 157 1.44 8.06 -6.30
N SER A 158 0.33 8.69 -6.69
CA SER A 158 -1.00 8.21 -6.33
C SER A 158 -2.04 8.48 -7.40
N VAL A 159 -3.06 7.63 -7.41
CA VAL A 159 -4.27 7.80 -8.22
C VAL A 159 -5.49 7.56 -7.34
N THR A 160 -6.50 8.41 -7.47
CA THR A 160 -7.79 8.26 -6.78
C THR A 160 -8.89 8.01 -7.80
N PHE A 161 -9.62 6.92 -7.60
CA PHE A 161 -10.80 6.55 -8.37
C PHE A 161 -12.07 6.95 -7.62
N TYR A 162 -13.09 7.34 -8.38
CA TYR A 162 -14.41 7.71 -7.85
C TYR A 162 -15.51 6.73 -8.29
N TYR A 163 -16.43 6.44 -7.37
CA TYR A 163 -17.55 5.52 -7.55
C TYR A 163 -18.87 6.19 -7.19
N GLU A 164 -19.66 6.53 -8.21
CA GLU A 164 -20.96 7.21 -8.04
C GLU A 164 -21.92 6.43 -7.13
N THR A 165 -22.04 5.11 -7.32
CA THR A 165 -22.94 4.26 -6.52
C THR A 165 -22.38 3.97 -5.14
N GLY A 166 -21.05 3.87 -5.02
CA GLY A 166 -20.33 3.54 -3.80
C GLY A 166 -20.16 2.04 -3.57
N ILE A 167 -19.23 1.71 -2.69
CA ILE A 167 -18.85 0.37 -2.27
C ILE A 167 -19.27 0.21 -0.80
N PHE A 168 -19.83 -0.94 -0.45
CA PHE A 168 -20.20 -1.26 0.93
C PHE A 168 -19.44 -2.49 1.42
N ASN A 169 -19.18 -2.55 2.72
CA ASN A 169 -18.61 -3.71 3.41
C ASN A 169 -19.59 -4.88 3.40
N GLY A 170 -19.39 -5.82 2.47
CA GLY A 170 -20.16 -7.03 2.29
C GLY A 170 -19.50 -8.22 3.00
N ALA A 171 -19.77 -9.43 2.50
CA ALA A 171 -19.11 -10.63 2.99
C ALA A 171 -17.84 -10.89 2.18
N GLY A 172 -16.69 -10.95 2.86
CA GLY A 172 -15.39 -11.13 2.23
C GLY A 172 -14.94 -9.89 1.46
N ALA A 173 -14.04 -10.07 0.50
CA ALA A 173 -13.48 -8.95 -0.26
C ALA A 173 -14.55 -8.11 -0.97
N ASP A 174 -14.42 -6.79 -0.88
CA ASP A 174 -15.35 -5.82 -1.45
C ASP A 174 -14.83 -5.15 -2.72
N LEU A 175 -13.50 -5.13 -2.86
CA LEU A 175 -12.81 -4.62 -4.02
C LEU A 175 -11.58 -5.49 -4.31
N ALA A 176 -11.08 -5.41 -5.54
CA ALA A 176 -9.87 -6.09 -5.94
C ALA A 176 -9.02 -5.19 -6.82
N VAL A 177 -7.71 -5.18 -6.59
CA VAL A 177 -6.78 -4.34 -7.33
C VAL A 177 -5.87 -5.22 -8.17
N ARG A 178 -5.89 -5.00 -9.49
CA ARG A 178 -5.02 -5.72 -10.42
C ARG A 178 -3.80 -4.90 -10.81
N GLU A 179 -2.78 -5.63 -11.22
CA GLU A 179 -1.50 -5.15 -11.72
C GLU A 179 -1.03 -6.20 -12.77
N ASN A 180 0.16 -6.05 -13.34
CA ASN A 180 0.78 -6.89 -14.36
C ASN A 180 1.97 -7.75 -13.88
N GLY A 181 2.02 -8.13 -12.61
CA GLY A 181 3.06 -8.94 -12.02
C GLY A 181 3.22 -10.33 -12.67
N PHE A 182 4.44 -10.86 -12.60
CA PHE A 182 4.80 -12.11 -13.26
C PHE A 182 5.85 -12.91 -12.49
N ALA A 183 5.79 -14.24 -12.62
CA ALA A 183 6.79 -15.14 -12.05
C ALA A 183 8.16 -14.89 -12.71
N THR A 184 9.20 -14.76 -11.90
CA THR A 184 10.57 -14.56 -12.40
C THR A 184 11.58 -15.26 -11.49
N GLY A 185 12.60 -15.86 -12.09
CA GLY A 185 13.56 -16.70 -11.37
C GLY A 185 12.94 -18.01 -10.84
N PRO A 186 13.64 -18.70 -9.91
CA PRO A 186 13.10 -19.92 -9.29
C PRO A 186 11.92 -19.59 -8.38
N ALA A 187 10.93 -20.48 -8.34
CA ALA A 187 9.85 -20.39 -7.37
C ALA A 187 10.41 -20.33 -5.93
N PRO A 188 9.81 -19.53 -5.03
CA PRO A 188 8.56 -18.77 -5.18
C PRO A 188 8.73 -17.36 -5.79
N GLY A 189 9.83 -17.09 -6.50
CA GLY A 189 10.18 -15.78 -7.04
C GLY A 189 9.11 -15.16 -7.96
N PHE A 190 8.70 -13.95 -7.59
CA PHE A 190 7.71 -13.17 -8.32
C PHE A 190 8.13 -11.70 -8.39
N PHE A 191 8.02 -11.12 -9.59
CA PHE A 191 8.14 -9.68 -9.78
C PHE A 191 6.79 -9.05 -9.51
N ALA A 192 6.78 -8.07 -8.60
CA ALA A 192 5.63 -7.25 -8.27
C ALA A 192 6.08 -5.79 -8.18
N GLU A 193 5.18 -4.92 -8.60
CA GLU A 193 5.16 -3.50 -8.27
C GLU A 193 3.96 -3.28 -7.35
N LEU A 194 4.21 -2.80 -6.14
CA LEU A 194 3.24 -2.82 -5.05
C LEU A 194 2.61 -1.44 -4.85
N ALA A 195 1.35 -1.44 -4.42
CA ALA A 195 0.68 -0.21 -3.97
C ALA A 195 -0.05 -0.42 -2.64
N PHE A 196 -0.02 0.60 -1.81
CA PHE A 196 -0.98 0.74 -0.72
C PHE A 196 -2.36 1.02 -1.30
N VAL A 197 -3.38 0.51 -0.62
CA VAL A 197 -4.78 0.80 -0.92
C VAL A 197 -5.38 1.58 0.22
N GLU A 198 -6.09 2.65 -0.14
CA GLU A 198 -6.82 3.49 0.82
C GLU A 198 -8.24 3.73 0.32
N VAL A 199 -9.18 3.91 1.25
CA VAL A 199 -10.58 4.17 0.93
C VAL A 199 -11.10 5.41 1.65
N SER A 200 -12.04 6.10 1.01
CA SER A 200 -12.65 7.30 1.58
C SER A 200 -14.13 7.42 1.20
N SER A 201 -14.90 8.03 2.10
CA SER A 201 -16.30 8.43 1.84
C SER A 201 -16.42 9.84 1.25
N ASN A 202 -15.44 10.72 1.47
CA ASN A 202 -15.52 12.15 1.14
C ASN A 202 -14.44 12.63 0.16
N GLY A 203 -13.45 11.79 -0.16
CA GLY A 203 -12.38 12.10 -1.12
C GLY A 203 -11.24 12.92 -0.53
N THR A 204 -11.26 13.20 0.77
CA THR A 204 -10.19 13.93 1.49
C THR A 204 -9.56 13.11 2.61
N ASP A 205 -10.35 12.35 3.36
CA ASP A 205 -9.92 11.55 4.50
C ASP A 205 -9.87 10.07 4.11
N PHE A 206 -8.67 9.50 4.09
CA PHE A 206 -8.43 8.15 3.57
C PHE A 206 -8.01 7.20 4.69
N ALA A 207 -8.74 6.09 4.82
CA ALA A 207 -8.37 4.97 5.67
C ALA A 207 -7.53 3.98 4.86
N ARG A 208 -6.28 3.76 5.26
CA ARG A 208 -5.36 2.84 4.59
C ARG A 208 -5.54 1.42 5.13
N PHE A 209 -5.57 0.43 4.24
CA PHE A 209 -5.56 -0.97 4.65
C PHE A 209 -4.26 -1.31 5.40
N PRO A 210 -4.33 -1.99 6.56
CA PRO A 210 -3.13 -2.43 7.24
C PRO A 210 -2.44 -3.51 6.40
N SER A 211 -1.25 -3.19 5.89
CA SER A 211 -0.43 -4.12 5.10
C SER A 211 0.61 -4.82 5.96
N ILE A 212 1.08 -5.99 5.49
CA ILE A 212 2.16 -6.75 6.12
C ILE A 212 3.17 -7.17 5.03
N SER A 213 4.47 -7.01 5.32
CA SER A 213 5.57 -7.50 4.49
C SER A 213 6.64 -8.16 5.35
N LEU A 214 6.89 -9.45 5.12
CA LEU A 214 7.88 -10.24 5.85
C LEU A 214 9.14 -10.54 5.02
N ASN A 215 9.20 -10.04 3.78
CA ASN A 215 10.38 -10.20 2.93
C ASN A 215 11.54 -9.36 3.48
N THR A 216 12.65 -10.01 3.83
CA THR A 216 13.88 -9.31 4.29
C THR A 216 14.95 -9.24 3.20
N THR A 217 14.78 -10.00 2.11
CA THR A 217 15.70 -10.03 0.96
C THR A 217 14.96 -10.51 -0.29
N THR A 218 15.59 -10.33 -1.46
CA THR A 218 15.12 -10.86 -2.74
C THR A 218 15.30 -12.37 -2.81
N VAL A 219 14.33 -13.11 -3.35
CA VAL A 219 14.45 -14.54 -3.68
C VAL A 219 15.45 -14.76 -4.81
N SER A 220 15.41 -13.91 -5.84
CA SER A 220 16.36 -13.91 -6.94
C SER A 220 16.39 -12.55 -7.63
N VAL A 221 17.40 -12.33 -8.48
CA VAL A 221 17.54 -11.09 -9.27
C VAL A 221 17.82 -11.48 -10.72
N SER A 222 17.09 -10.88 -11.65
CA SER A 222 17.25 -11.06 -13.09
C SER A 222 17.29 -9.69 -13.78
N GLY A 223 18.49 -9.15 -14.00
CA GLY A 223 18.66 -7.79 -14.51
C GLY A 223 18.21 -6.76 -13.45
N THR A 224 17.33 -5.85 -13.84
CA THR A 224 16.70 -4.86 -12.94
C THR A 224 15.51 -5.44 -12.17
N PHE A 225 15.03 -6.63 -12.53
CA PHE A 225 13.87 -7.25 -11.89
C PHE A 225 14.30 -8.04 -10.66
N GLN A 226 13.76 -7.67 -9.51
CA GLN A 226 13.93 -8.37 -8.25
C GLN A 226 12.71 -9.25 -7.99
N ALA A 227 12.95 -10.51 -7.63
CA ALA A 227 11.93 -11.48 -7.31
C ALA A 227 11.75 -11.56 -5.79
N TYR A 228 10.50 -11.63 -5.34
CA TYR A 228 10.14 -11.75 -3.94
C TYR A 228 9.18 -12.93 -3.73
N ASP A 229 9.03 -13.37 -2.48
CA ASP A 229 8.04 -14.38 -2.10
C ASP A 229 6.74 -13.67 -1.70
N MET A 230 5.69 -13.83 -2.50
CA MET A 230 4.39 -13.18 -2.26
C MET A 230 3.55 -13.84 -1.16
N THR A 231 3.97 -15.00 -0.63
CA THR A 231 3.34 -15.57 0.58
C THR A 231 3.67 -14.77 1.84
N ASN A 232 4.68 -13.89 1.76
CA ASN A 232 5.12 -12.98 2.83
C ASN A 232 4.48 -11.58 2.74
N VAL A 233 3.57 -11.36 1.80
CA VAL A 233 2.94 -10.05 1.55
C VAL A 233 1.44 -10.16 1.71
N TYR A 234 0.82 -9.19 2.39
CA TYR A 234 -0.64 -9.12 2.59
C TYR A 234 -1.12 -7.66 2.53
N ASN A 235 -2.33 -7.46 1.99
CA ASN A 235 -2.97 -6.15 1.83
C ASN A 235 -2.10 -5.09 1.12
N LEU A 236 -1.29 -5.53 0.14
CA LEU A 236 -0.63 -4.67 -0.85
C LEU A 236 -1.08 -5.11 -2.24
N ALA A 237 -1.53 -4.15 -3.05
CA ALA A 237 -1.89 -4.44 -4.44
C ALA A 237 -0.65 -4.88 -5.22
N GLY A 238 -0.83 -5.65 -6.29
CA GLY A 238 0.28 -6.10 -7.15
C GLY A 238 0.93 -7.42 -6.77
N LYS A 239 0.59 -8.00 -5.61
CA LYS A 239 1.17 -9.29 -5.17
C LYS A 239 0.71 -10.54 -5.95
N HIS A 240 -0.21 -10.40 -6.90
CA HIS A 240 -0.81 -11.50 -7.66
C HIS A 240 -0.47 -11.39 -9.16
N ALA A 241 -0.42 -12.55 -9.84
CA ALA A 241 -0.17 -12.63 -11.28
C ALA A 241 -1.16 -11.79 -12.09
N SER A 242 -0.75 -11.33 -13.27
CA SER A 242 -1.51 -10.37 -14.11
C SER A 242 -2.98 -10.73 -14.46
N ASN A 243 -3.34 -12.02 -14.38
CA ASN A 243 -4.69 -12.54 -14.59
C ASN A 243 -5.55 -12.60 -13.30
N LEU A 244 -4.95 -12.25 -12.16
CA LEU A 244 -5.54 -12.20 -10.84
C LEU A 244 -5.45 -10.76 -10.28
N ALA A 245 -6.45 -10.39 -9.49
CA ALA A 245 -6.50 -9.14 -8.74
C ALA A 245 -6.35 -9.46 -7.25
N THR A 246 -5.63 -8.61 -6.53
CA THR A 246 -5.46 -8.73 -5.08
C THR A 246 -6.74 -8.30 -4.37
N PRO A 247 -7.37 -9.16 -3.55
CA PRO A 247 -8.59 -8.83 -2.84
C PRO A 247 -8.33 -7.89 -1.66
N PHE A 248 -9.32 -7.04 -1.34
CA PHE A 248 -9.35 -6.19 -0.16
C PHE A 248 -10.75 -6.24 0.47
N ASP A 249 -10.80 -6.55 1.76
CA ASP A 249 -12.04 -6.67 2.55
C ASP A 249 -12.16 -5.45 3.48
N LEU A 250 -13.19 -4.61 3.28
CA LEU A 250 -13.39 -3.39 4.07
C LEU A 250 -13.55 -3.69 5.57
N GLN A 251 -13.89 -4.93 5.94
CA GLN A 251 -13.90 -5.38 7.32
C GLN A 251 -12.57 -5.17 8.05
N ASP A 252 -11.44 -5.23 7.32
CA ASP A 252 -10.08 -4.99 7.86
C ASP A 252 -9.90 -3.55 8.39
N LEU A 253 -10.75 -2.62 7.96
CA LEU A 253 -10.69 -1.21 8.35
C LEU A 253 -11.59 -0.86 9.55
N THR A 254 -12.34 -1.82 10.09
CA THR A 254 -13.31 -1.54 11.18
C THR A 254 -12.69 -0.96 12.44
N SER A 255 -11.39 -1.20 12.66
CA SER A 255 -10.63 -0.62 13.79
C SER A 255 -9.86 0.66 13.44
N HIS A 256 -9.90 1.11 12.19
CA HIS A 256 -9.22 2.32 11.75
C HIS A 256 -9.85 3.56 12.41
N GLU A 257 -9.04 4.51 12.86
CA GLU A 257 -9.51 5.68 13.62
C GLU A 257 -10.58 6.51 12.87
N LEU A 258 -10.38 6.73 11.57
CA LEU A 258 -11.35 7.43 10.72
C LEU A 258 -12.69 6.69 10.60
N VAL A 259 -12.70 5.36 10.71
CA VAL A 259 -13.93 4.55 10.70
C VAL A 259 -14.60 4.61 12.07
N LEU A 260 -13.84 4.44 13.15
CA LEU A 260 -14.36 4.57 14.52
C LEU A 260 -14.91 5.97 14.80
N GLY A 261 -14.29 7.00 14.24
CA GLY A 261 -14.74 8.40 14.32
C GLY A 261 -15.92 8.74 13.40
N GLY A 262 -16.32 7.84 12.50
CA GLY A 262 -17.43 8.05 11.56
C GLY A 262 -17.10 8.92 10.34
N THR A 263 -15.85 9.38 10.18
CA THR A 263 -15.38 10.14 9.01
C THR A 263 -15.38 9.28 7.74
N VAL A 264 -14.94 8.03 7.86
CA VAL A 264 -14.99 7.03 6.79
C VAL A 264 -16.12 6.05 7.11
N ASN A 265 -17.15 6.06 6.27
CA ASN A 265 -18.29 5.17 6.37
C ASN A 265 -18.10 3.96 5.45
N LEU A 266 -17.77 2.80 6.02
CA LEU A 266 -17.57 1.55 5.27
C LEU A 266 -18.84 1.04 4.56
N ALA A 267 -20.03 1.55 4.90
CA ALA A 267 -21.25 1.27 4.16
C ALA A 267 -21.42 2.16 2.91
N ASN A 268 -20.54 3.14 2.72
CA ASN A 268 -20.59 4.10 1.61
C ASN A 268 -19.20 4.67 1.29
N ILE A 269 -18.32 3.81 0.80
CA ILE A 269 -17.03 4.21 0.23
C ILE A 269 -17.25 4.74 -1.19
N LYS A 270 -16.77 5.95 -1.46
CA LYS A 270 -16.91 6.62 -2.76
C LYS A 270 -15.59 6.78 -3.50
N TYR A 271 -14.47 6.66 -2.79
CA TYR A 271 -13.15 6.85 -3.35
C TYR A 271 -12.23 5.70 -2.94
N VAL A 272 -11.45 5.22 -3.89
CA VAL A 272 -10.33 4.30 -3.64
C VAL A 272 -9.08 4.97 -4.17
N ARG A 273 -8.06 5.11 -3.32
CA ARG A 273 -6.74 5.62 -3.70
C ARG A 273 -5.73 4.50 -3.71
N LEU A 274 -4.95 4.43 -4.77
CA LEU A 274 -3.74 3.64 -4.85
C LEU A 274 -2.56 4.58 -4.64
N VAL A 275 -1.63 4.19 -3.77
CA VAL A 275 -0.40 4.94 -3.49
C VAL A 275 0.78 4.00 -3.74
N ASP A 276 1.69 4.41 -4.59
CA ASP A 276 2.90 3.67 -4.92
C ASP A 276 3.68 3.28 -3.66
N VAL A 277 4.20 2.05 -3.62
CA VAL A 277 5.12 1.64 -2.58
C VAL A 277 6.52 2.00 -3.03
N VAL A 278 7.08 3.05 -2.45
CA VAL A 278 8.53 3.25 -2.51
C VAL A 278 9.17 2.15 -1.67
N GLY A 279 9.74 1.14 -2.28
CA GLY A 279 10.40 0.06 -1.54
C GLY A 279 11.52 0.53 -0.60
N ASN A 280 11.98 -0.39 0.23
CA ASN A 280 12.87 -0.08 1.35
C ASN A 280 13.90 -1.20 1.60
N PRO A 281 14.70 -1.61 0.60
CA PRO A 281 15.70 -2.64 0.80
C PRO A 281 16.78 -2.15 1.77
N ALA A 282 17.24 -3.03 2.66
CA ALA A 282 18.29 -2.68 3.61
C ALA A 282 19.57 -2.15 2.92
N SER A 283 19.81 -2.54 1.66
CA SER A 283 20.95 -2.12 0.85
C SER A 283 20.84 -0.72 0.26
N SER A 284 19.67 -0.07 0.25
CA SER A 284 19.53 1.27 -0.32
C SER A 284 20.19 2.35 0.53
N GLY A 285 20.24 2.19 1.86
CA GLY A 285 20.69 3.25 2.76
C GLY A 285 19.73 4.45 2.86
N THR A 286 18.63 4.47 2.09
CA THR A 286 17.56 5.47 2.14
C THR A 286 16.33 4.89 2.84
N ALA A 287 15.57 5.71 3.57
CA ALA A 287 14.28 5.31 4.12
C ALA A 287 13.24 5.18 3.00
N GLY A 288 12.53 4.06 2.95
CA GLY A 288 11.38 3.86 2.07
C GLY A 288 10.15 3.45 2.88
N ALA A 289 9.15 2.88 2.19
CA ALA A 289 7.91 2.43 2.78
C ALA A 289 8.11 1.33 3.83
N VAL A 290 7.26 1.38 4.85
CA VAL A 290 7.11 0.34 5.87
C VAL A 290 5.66 -0.09 5.94
N ASP A 291 5.44 -1.31 6.40
CA ASP A 291 4.11 -1.88 6.59
C ASP A 291 3.45 -1.39 7.88
N SER A 292 2.25 -1.89 8.18
CA SER A 292 1.49 -1.48 9.38
C SER A 292 2.15 -1.85 10.73
N LEU A 293 3.15 -2.74 10.71
CA LEU A 293 3.92 -3.17 11.87
C LEU A 293 5.33 -2.56 11.90
N GLY A 294 5.67 -1.70 10.93
CA GLY A 294 6.98 -1.08 10.81
C GLY A 294 8.04 -1.95 10.11
N ASN A 295 7.66 -3.07 9.51
CA ASN A 295 8.58 -3.86 8.69
C ASN A 295 8.84 -3.15 7.35
N ARG A 296 10.04 -3.30 6.81
CA ARG A 296 10.39 -2.74 5.50
C ARG A 296 9.59 -3.45 4.41
N ILE A 297 9.04 -2.68 3.47
CA ILE A 297 8.42 -3.27 2.28
C ILE A 297 9.47 -3.30 1.17
N LEU A 298 9.74 -4.49 0.64
CA LEU A 298 10.57 -4.63 -0.56
C LEU A 298 9.67 -4.60 -1.79
N ASP A 299 10.00 -3.71 -2.72
CA ASP A 299 9.21 -3.48 -3.92
C ASP A 299 10.12 -3.15 -5.10
N ASN A 300 9.69 -3.52 -6.31
CA ASN A 300 10.32 -3.05 -7.53
C ASN A 300 9.78 -1.65 -7.88
N TRP A 301 10.00 -0.63 -7.05
CA TRP A 301 9.42 0.69 -7.34
C TRP A 301 10.17 1.44 -8.44
N THR A 302 11.38 0.98 -8.78
CA THR A 302 12.21 1.50 -9.89
C THR A 302 12.47 0.37 -10.88
N THR A 303 11.90 0.46 -12.08
CA THR A 303 11.94 -0.66 -13.04
C THR A 303 12.22 -0.17 -14.45
N TYR A 304 12.07 -1.09 -15.41
CA TYR A 304 12.29 -0.85 -16.82
C TYR A 304 10.99 -0.32 -17.45
N ASP A 305 11.09 0.78 -18.20
CA ASP A 305 9.98 1.50 -18.84
C ASP A 305 9.03 2.24 -17.89
N SER A 306 8.14 1.55 -17.18
CA SER A 306 7.17 2.12 -16.23
C SER A 306 7.54 1.76 -14.81
N GLY A 307 8.06 2.72 -14.05
CA GLY A 307 8.50 2.49 -12.67
C GLY A 307 7.36 2.57 -11.68
N GLY A 308 7.25 1.56 -10.82
CA GLY A 308 6.27 1.50 -9.74
C GLY A 308 4.89 1.10 -10.24
N PHE A 309 3.88 1.23 -9.38
CA PHE A 309 2.60 0.57 -9.62
C PHE A 309 1.91 1.02 -10.92
N ASP A 310 1.65 0.05 -11.80
CA ASP A 310 1.06 0.29 -13.12
C ASP A 310 -0.47 0.14 -13.14
N ILE A 311 -1.12 1.07 -13.85
CA ILE A 311 -2.56 1.06 -14.10
C ILE A 311 -2.80 0.81 -15.59
N SER A 312 -3.38 -0.34 -15.90
CA SER A 312 -3.82 -0.65 -17.26
C SER A 312 -5.00 0.20 -17.69
N ILE A 313 -4.99 0.63 -18.95
CA ILE A 313 -6.09 1.28 -19.63
C ILE A 313 -6.57 0.37 -20.76
N VAL A 314 -7.86 0.05 -20.75
CA VAL A 314 -8.52 -0.77 -21.78
C VAL A 314 -9.76 -0.05 -22.26
N GLY A 315 -9.80 0.30 -23.56
CA GLY A 315 -10.94 0.99 -24.15
C GLY A 315 -11.19 2.38 -23.56
N GLY A 316 -10.11 3.09 -23.18
CA GLY A 316 -10.16 4.42 -22.55
C GLY A 316 -10.57 4.43 -21.08
N LEU A 317 -10.70 3.26 -20.44
CA LEU A 317 -11.06 3.14 -19.04
C LEU A 317 -9.93 2.50 -18.23
N PRO A 318 -9.58 3.07 -17.06
CA PRO A 318 -8.61 2.46 -16.17
C PRO A 318 -9.18 1.15 -15.59
N GLN A 319 -8.47 0.04 -15.80
CA GLN A 319 -8.81 -1.27 -15.22
C GLN A 319 -7.81 -1.64 -14.14
N ALA A 320 -7.76 -0.84 -13.07
CA ALA A 320 -6.96 -1.11 -11.87
C ALA A 320 -7.82 -1.66 -10.72
N VAL A 321 -8.94 -1.00 -10.41
CA VAL A 321 -9.75 -1.33 -9.22
C VAL A 321 -11.12 -1.86 -9.63
N GLY A 322 -11.37 -3.13 -9.32
CA GLY A 322 -12.63 -3.82 -9.46
C GLY A 322 -13.48 -3.73 -8.21
N VAL A 323 -14.80 -3.55 -8.36
CA VAL A 323 -15.77 -3.56 -7.26
C VAL A 323 -16.51 -4.90 -7.24
N LEU A 324 -16.51 -5.55 -6.08
CA LEU A 324 -17.15 -6.83 -5.84
C LEU A 324 -18.51 -6.64 -5.14
N ASN A 325 -18.56 -5.73 -4.16
CA ASN A 325 -19.77 -5.39 -3.40
C ASN A 325 -20.17 -3.92 -3.61
N ALA A 326 -20.82 -3.64 -4.74
CA ALA A 326 -21.35 -2.31 -5.06
C ALA A 326 -22.70 -2.07 -4.40
N ILE A 327 -22.96 -0.86 -3.90
CA ILE A 327 -24.28 -0.47 -3.39
C ILE A 327 -25.30 -0.65 -4.52
N PRO A 328 -26.40 -1.40 -4.31
CA PRO A 328 -27.42 -1.57 -5.33
C PRO A 328 -27.99 -0.22 -5.75
N GLU A 329 -28.01 0.06 -7.07
CA GLU A 329 -28.79 1.19 -7.58
C GLU A 329 -30.26 0.94 -7.25
N PRO A 330 -31.01 1.96 -6.76
CA PRO A 330 -32.43 1.80 -6.54
C PRO A 330 -33.09 1.47 -7.87
N ALA A 331 -33.46 0.19 -8.05
CA ALA A 331 -34.10 -0.27 -9.25
C ALA A 331 -35.47 0.40 -9.37
N ILE A 332 -35.62 1.31 -10.34
CA ILE A 332 -36.88 2.01 -10.65
C ILE A 332 -38.01 1.01 -11.02
N THR A 333 -37.70 -0.28 -11.19
CA THR A 333 -38.64 -1.36 -11.51
C THR A 333 -39.56 -1.82 -10.37
N ALA A 334 -39.44 -1.32 -9.14
CA ALA A 334 -40.34 -1.71 -8.04
C ALA A 334 -41.67 -0.91 -7.94
N LEU A 335 -41.85 0.16 -8.73
CA LEU A 335 -43.06 1.01 -8.68
C LEU A 335 -44.17 0.61 -9.68
N GLY A 336 -43.99 -0.46 -10.46
CA GLY A 336 -44.91 -0.85 -11.54
C GLY A 336 -46.11 -1.72 -11.18
N PHE A 337 -46.23 -2.25 -9.94
CA PHE A 337 -47.22 -3.29 -9.63
C PHE A 337 -48.29 -2.92 -8.58
N ALA A 338 -48.41 -1.65 -8.18
CA ALA A 338 -49.37 -1.24 -7.15
C ALA A 338 -50.57 -0.40 -7.67
N SER A 339 -50.78 -0.28 -8.98
CA SER A 339 -51.87 0.57 -9.50
C SER A 339 -52.65 -0.04 -10.68
N VAL A 340 -53.15 -1.28 -10.55
CA VAL A 340 -54.21 -1.76 -11.46
C VAL A 340 -55.20 -2.69 -10.72
N LEU A 341 -56.47 -2.24 -10.71
CA LEU A 341 -57.76 -2.87 -10.33
C LEU A 341 -58.24 -2.77 -8.85
N PRO A 342 -59.56 -2.53 -8.61
CA PRO A 342 -60.69 -2.99 -9.43
C PRO A 342 -61.72 -1.92 -9.84
N LEU A 343 -62.16 -1.96 -11.10
CA LEU A 343 -63.44 -1.38 -11.55
C LEU A 343 -64.20 -2.40 -12.41
N LEU A 344 -64.63 -3.49 -11.78
CA LEU A 344 -65.65 -4.38 -12.35
C LEU A 344 -67.02 -4.11 -11.69
N ARG A 345 -67.67 -3.12 -12.28
CA ARG A 345 -69.11 -2.95 -12.51
C ARG A 345 -69.96 -4.20 -12.19
N ARG A 346 -70.82 -4.12 -11.17
CA ARG A 346 -71.98 -5.03 -11.03
C ARG A 346 -73.26 -4.22 -10.92
N ARG A 347 -73.88 -3.94 -12.08
CA ARG A 347 -75.26 -3.42 -12.15
C ARG A 347 -76.20 -4.63 -12.11
N ARG A 348 -76.90 -4.85 -11.00
CA ARG A 348 -77.97 -5.86 -10.90
C ARG A 348 -79.22 -5.32 -11.59
N LYS A 349 -79.83 -6.15 -12.45
CA LYS A 349 -81.22 -6.04 -12.87
C LYS A 349 -82.11 -6.56 -11.74
N ASN A 350 -83.16 -5.80 -11.41
CA ASN A 350 -84.56 -6.21 -11.25
C ASN A 350 -85.39 -4.94 -11.17
#